data_AF-R5IVC4-F1
#
_entry.id   AF-R5IVC4-F1
#
_cell.length_a   1.000
_cell.length_b   1.000
_cell.length_c   1.000
_cell.angle_alpha   90.00
_cell.angle_beta   90.00
_cell.angle_gamma   90.00
#
_symmetry.space_group_name_H-M   'P 1'
#
loop_
_entity.id
_entity.type
_entity.pdbx_description
1 polymer ?
#
loop_
_entity_poly.entity_id
_entity_poly.type
_entity_poly.pdbx_seq_one_letter_code
_entity_poly.pdbx_strand_id
1 'polypeptide(L)'
;MAIFFKRVHDLRVDNDLKQKEIATMLKVNINTYPHWESGMYEMPIEMIDKLSKFYNCSIDYLTGLSNEHGTFSKKFNCEEMFIRLKRLRKENHLSQAEIGNKLGFGQMNWCRYETGKILIPFSKLYLIAKEFNVSLDYLMGKSEENKMPK
;
A
#
# COMPACT_ATOMS: atom_id res chain seq x y z
N MET A 1 11.16 5.58 7.15
CA MET A 1 11.60 4.21 7.45
C MET A 1 10.93 3.31 6.43
N ALA A 2 11.72 2.55 5.66
CA ALA A 2 11.17 1.62 4.67
C ALA A 2 10.70 0.33 5.37
N ILE A 3 9.58 -0.23 4.89
CA ILE A 3 8.92 -1.39 5.50
C ILE A 3 9.46 -2.64 4.81
N PHE A 4 9.94 -3.60 5.61
CA PHE A 4 10.29 -4.92 5.10
C PHE A 4 9.01 -5.78 4.99
N PHE A 5 8.64 -6.15 3.78
CA PHE A 5 7.49 -7.02 3.53
C PHE A 5 7.94 -8.48 3.52
N LYS A 6 7.97 -9.12 4.70
CA LYS A 6 8.34 -10.53 4.82
C LYS A 6 7.59 -11.41 3.82
N ARG A 7 6.28 -11.17 3.64
CA ARG A 7 5.46 -12.00 2.75
C ARG A 7 5.79 -11.84 1.26
N VAL A 8 6.32 -10.69 0.84
CA VAL A 8 6.83 -10.53 -0.54
C VAL A 8 8.03 -11.44 -0.78
N HIS A 9 8.92 -11.55 0.21
CA HIS A 9 10.05 -12.48 0.15
C HIS A 9 9.56 -13.94 0.16
N ASP A 10 8.70 -14.30 1.12
CA ASP A 10 8.17 -15.67 1.25
C ASP A 10 7.48 -16.13 -0.04
N LEU A 11 6.57 -15.33 -0.61
CA LEU A 11 5.89 -15.63 -1.88
C LEU A 11 6.86 -15.82 -3.05
N ARG A 12 7.96 -15.05 -3.09
CA ARG A 12 8.97 -15.20 -4.13
C ARG A 12 9.68 -16.55 -4.01
N VAL A 13 10.08 -16.92 -2.79
CA VAL A 13 10.78 -18.18 -2.52
C VAL A 13 9.86 -19.37 -2.78
N ASP A 14 8.60 -19.30 -2.35
CA ASP A 14 7.61 -20.37 -2.54
C ASP A 14 7.28 -20.64 -4.02
N ASN A 15 7.50 -19.65 -4.90
CA ASN A 15 7.33 -19.79 -6.34
C ASN A 15 8.65 -20.13 -7.08
N ASP A 16 9.72 -20.45 -6.35
CA ASP A 16 11.07 -20.72 -6.89
C ASP A 16 11.66 -19.59 -7.76
N LEU A 17 11.25 -18.34 -7.50
CA LEU A 17 11.64 -17.18 -8.31
C LEU A 17 12.89 -16.49 -7.77
N LYS A 18 13.78 -16.08 -8.66
CA LYS A 18 14.93 -15.22 -8.36
C LYS A 18 14.53 -13.76 -8.35
N GLN A 19 15.21 -12.94 -7.55
CA GLN A 19 14.97 -11.49 -7.48
C GLN A 19 15.04 -10.80 -8.86
N LYS A 20 15.92 -11.27 -9.75
CA LYS A 20 16.03 -10.77 -11.13
C LYS A 20 14.78 -11.04 -11.98
N GLU A 21 14.07 -12.13 -11.72
CA GLU A 21 12.87 -12.52 -12.46
C GLU A 21 11.70 -11.61 -12.07
N ILE A 22 11.57 -11.30 -10.78
CA ILE A 22 10.61 -10.30 -10.30
C ILE A 22 10.93 -8.91 -10.84
N ALA A 23 12.20 -8.48 -10.83
CA ALA A 23 12.60 -7.21 -11.41
C ALA A 23 12.22 -7.12 -12.90
N THR A 24 12.42 -8.21 -13.64
CA THR A 24 12.07 -8.32 -15.06
C THR A 24 10.55 -8.25 -15.26
N MET A 25 9.78 -8.97 -14.44
CA MET A 25 8.32 -8.94 -14.44
C MET A 25 7.77 -7.53 -14.17
N LEU A 26 8.34 -6.83 -13.19
CA LEU A 26 7.95 -5.46 -12.85
C LEU A 26 8.41 -4.41 -13.86
N LYS A 27 9.31 -4.79 -14.80
CA LYS A 27 9.98 -3.93 -15.78
C LYS A 27 10.84 -2.85 -15.14
N VAL A 28 11.65 -3.24 -14.15
CA VAL A 28 12.57 -2.37 -13.43
C VAL A 28 14.00 -2.88 -13.55
N ASN A 29 14.98 -2.07 -13.14
CA ASN A 29 16.36 -2.53 -13.12
C ASN A 29 16.50 -3.73 -12.14
N ILE A 30 17.31 -4.72 -12.52
CA ILE A 30 17.56 -5.94 -11.74
C ILE A 30 18.05 -5.62 -10.32
N ASN A 31 18.78 -4.51 -10.14
CA ASN A 31 19.27 -4.05 -8.85
C ASN A 31 18.22 -3.32 -8.02
N THR A 32 17.09 -2.90 -8.60
CA THR A 32 16.05 -2.15 -7.90
C THR A 32 15.25 -3.04 -6.93
N TYR A 33 14.79 -4.20 -7.41
CA TYR A 33 13.93 -5.09 -6.61
C TYR A 33 14.60 -5.62 -5.32
N PRO A 34 15.88 -6.05 -5.32
CA PRO A 34 16.57 -6.46 -4.09
C PRO A 34 16.55 -5.38 -3.00
N HIS A 35 16.68 -4.10 -3.37
CA HIS A 35 16.61 -3.01 -2.42
C HIS A 35 15.20 -2.78 -1.87
N TRP A 36 14.16 -3.05 -2.66
CA TRP A 36 12.78 -3.02 -2.16
C TRP A 36 12.49 -4.20 -1.25
N GLU A 37 12.87 -5.42 -1.65
CA GLU A 37 12.65 -6.63 -0.87
C GLU A 37 13.37 -6.56 0.48
N SER A 38 14.61 -6.06 0.52
CA SER A 38 15.38 -5.88 1.77
C SER A 38 14.90 -4.71 2.63
N GLY A 39 13.98 -3.88 2.14
CA GLY A 39 13.54 -2.68 2.83
C GLY A 39 14.60 -1.57 2.88
N MET A 40 15.62 -1.61 2.01
CA MET A 40 16.58 -0.51 1.84
C MET A 40 15.90 0.72 1.22
N TYR A 41 15.02 0.51 0.23
CA TYR A 41 14.21 1.55 -0.38
C TYR A 41 12.73 1.23 -0.30
N GLU A 42 11.90 2.27 -0.31
CA GLU A 42 10.46 2.14 -0.36
C GLU A 42 10.00 1.67 -1.74
N MET A 43 9.11 0.67 -1.75
CA MET A 43 8.49 0.17 -2.97
C MET A 43 7.32 1.09 -3.39
N PRO A 44 7.25 1.54 -4.65
CA PRO A 44 6.14 2.35 -5.13
C PRO A 44 4.81 1.59 -5.08
N ILE A 45 3.71 2.31 -4.84
CA ILE A 45 2.33 1.78 -4.78
C ILE A 45 1.99 0.94 -6.02
N GLU A 46 2.38 1.41 -7.20
CA GLU A 46 2.12 0.72 -8.46
C GLU A 46 2.82 -0.64 -8.55
N MET A 47 4.01 -0.78 -7.95
CA MET A 47 4.74 -2.04 -7.94
C MET A 47 4.11 -3.03 -6.97
N ILE A 48 3.57 -2.54 -5.86
CA ILE A 48 2.81 -3.35 -4.90
C ILE A 48 1.52 -3.87 -5.54
N ASP A 49 0.79 -3.03 -6.29
CA ASP A 49 -0.39 -3.46 -7.05
C ASP A 49 -0.03 -4.54 -8.09
N LYS A 50 1.09 -4.37 -8.81
CA LYS A 50 1.59 -5.38 -9.76
C LYS A 50 1.94 -6.70 -9.07
N LEU A 51 2.64 -6.66 -7.93
CA LEU A 51 2.99 -7.86 -7.17
C LEU A 51 1.73 -8.57 -6.64
N SER A 52 0.75 -7.82 -6.13
CA SER A 52 -0.53 -8.37 -5.67
C SER A 52 -1.24 -9.13 -6.80
N LYS A 53 -1.26 -8.56 -8.01
CA LYS A 53 -1.82 -9.23 -9.19
C LYS A 53 -1.02 -10.45 -9.62
N PHE A 54 0.31 -10.34 -9.62
CA PHE A 54 1.21 -11.43 -10.01
C PHE A 54 1.07 -12.66 -9.11
N TYR A 55 1.04 -12.45 -7.79
CA TYR A 55 0.84 -13.52 -6.80
C TYR A 55 -0.64 -13.83 -6.54
N ASN A 56 -1.57 -13.18 -7.28
CA ASN A 56 -3.01 -13.34 -7.14
C ASN A 56 -3.51 -13.22 -5.69
N CYS A 57 -3.05 -12.22 -4.94
CA CYS A 57 -3.42 -12.01 -3.53
C CYS A 57 -3.84 -10.56 -3.27
N SER A 58 -4.51 -10.33 -2.14
CA SER A 58 -4.78 -8.98 -1.64
C SER A 58 -3.50 -8.23 -1.27
N ILE A 59 -3.54 -6.91 -1.32
CA ILE A 59 -2.44 -6.06 -0.84
C ILE A 59 -2.34 -6.16 0.69
N ASP A 60 -3.47 -6.33 1.38
CA ASP A 60 -3.50 -6.61 2.81
C ASP A 60 -2.72 -7.87 3.15
N TYR A 61 -2.94 -8.96 2.41
CA TYR A 61 -2.15 -10.17 2.53
C TYR A 61 -0.70 -9.90 2.18
N LEU A 62 -0.40 -9.39 0.99
CA LEU A 62 0.97 -9.16 0.51
C LEU A 62 1.84 -8.39 1.51
N THR A 63 1.25 -7.45 2.25
CA THR A 63 1.94 -6.57 3.19
C THR A 63 1.89 -7.06 4.65
N GLY A 64 1.19 -8.16 4.91
CA GLY A 64 1.06 -8.76 6.24
C GLY A 64 0.03 -8.11 7.15
N LEU A 65 -0.87 -7.26 6.63
CA LEU A 65 -1.97 -6.67 7.40
C LEU A 65 -3.12 -7.64 7.64
N SER A 66 -3.33 -8.61 6.75
CA SER A 66 -4.28 -9.71 6.94
C SER A 66 -3.61 -11.06 6.68
N ASN A 67 -4.12 -12.13 7.26
CA ASN A 67 -3.71 -13.50 6.94
C ASN A 67 -4.63 -14.15 5.90
N GLU A 68 -5.78 -13.54 5.60
CA GLU A 68 -6.61 -14.00 4.50
C GLU A 68 -5.95 -13.64 3.17
N HIS A 69 -5.80 -14.63 2.28
CA HIS A 69 -5.17 -14.42 0.99
C HIS A 69 -5.88 -13.30 0.21
N GLY A 70 -7.22 -13.40 0.11
CA GLY A 70 -8.08 -12.47 -0.62
C GLY A 70 -7.71 -12.32 -2.09
N THR A 71 -8.67 -11.97 -2.95
CA THR A 71 -8.35 -11.59 -4.33
C THR A 71 -9.18 -10.38 -4.73
N PHE A 72 -8.54 -9.33 -5.22
CA PHE A 72 -9.23 -8.13 -5.65
C PHE A 72 -8.92 -7.84 -7.11
N SER A 73 -9.98 -7.83 -7.93
CA SER A 73 -9.89 -7.74 -9.38
C SER A 73 -9.87 -6.29 -9.91
N LYS A 74 -10.25 -5.31 -9.08
CA LYS A 74 -10.28 -3.91 -9.50
C LYS A 74 -8.86 -3.35 -9.64
N LYS A 75 -8.68 -2.52 -10.67
CA LYS A 75 -7.44 -1.79 -10.92
C LYS A 75 -7.27 -0.69 -9.88
N PHE A 76 -6.03 -0.46 -9.44
CA PHE A 76 -5.64 0.69 -8.65
C PHE A 76 -6.16 1.99 -9.26
N ASN A 77 -6.79 2.84 -8.43
CA ASN A 77 -7.28 4.15 -8.82
C ASN A 77 -6.83 5.23 -7.81
N CYS A 78 -5.97 6.14 -8.29
CA CYS A 78 -5.50 7.27 -7.49
C CYS A 78 -6.63 8.20 -7.04
N GLU A 79 -7.66 8.35 -7.87
CA GLU A 79 -8.78 9.24 -7.57
C GLU A 79 -9.64 8.78 -6.41
N GLU A 80 -9.98 7.51 -6.48
CA GLU A 80 -10.71 6.87 -5.43
C GLU A 80 -9.92 6.88 -4.10
N MET A 81 -8.59 6.73 -4.16
CA MET A 81 -7.74 6.81 -2.98
C MET A 81 -7.83 8.16 -2.27
N PHE A 82 -7.69 9.29 -2.97
CA PHE A 82 -7.74 10.60 -2.30
C PHE A 82 -9.12 10.93 -1.73
N ILE A 83 -10.20 10.47 -2.38
CA ILE A 83 -11.56 10.58 -1.87
C ILE A 83 -11.69 9.76 -0.58
N ARG A 84 -11.17 8.52 -0.56
CA ARG A 84 -11.23 7.63 0.60
C ARG A 84 -10.43 8.14 1.78
N LEU A 85 -9.25 8.73 1.56
CA LEU A 85 -8.48 9.40 2.61
C LEU A 85 -9.27 10.55 3.25
N LYS A 86 -9.92 11.37 2.43
CA LYS A 86 -10.78 12.46 2.91
C LYS A 86 -12.01 11.95 3.66
N ARG A 87 -12.62 10.86 3.18
CA ARG A 87 -13.75 10.19 3.85
C ARG A 87 -13.34 9.67 5.21
N LEU A 88 -12.24 8.90 5.28
CA LEU A 88 -11.68 8.36 6.52
C LEU A 88 -11.47 9.44 7.58
N ARG A 89 -10.88 10.57 7.19
CA ARG A 89 -10.67 11.71 8.09
C ARG A 89 -12.00 12.25 8.65
N LYS A 90 -13.00 12.44 7.78
CA LYS A 90 -14.31 12.99 8.16
C LYS A 90 -15.10 12.03 9.05
N GLU A 91 -15.06 10.73 8.77
CA GLU A 91 -15.70 9.68 9.58
C GLU A 91 -15.13 9.62 11.00
N ASN A 92 -13.86 9.96 11.16
CA ASN A 92 -13.19 10.05 12.46
C ASN A 92 -13.31 11.44 13.11
N HIS A 93 -14.08 12.36 12.52
CA HIS A 93 -14.28 13.74 12.99
C HIS A 93 -12.97 14.55 13.14
N LEU A 94 -11.96 14.27 12.32
CA LEU A 94 -10.65 14.92 12.39
C LEU A 94 -10.53 16.11 11.42
N SER A 95 -9.83 17.16 11.82
CA SER A 95 -9.33 18.22 10.94
C SER A 95 -8.09 17.75 10.18
N GLN A 96 -7.72 18.47 9.10
CA GLN A 96 -6.49 18.16 8.35
C GLN A 96 -5.23 18.33 9.22
N ALA A 97 -5.26 19.25 10.18
CA ALA A 97 -4.16 19.44 11.12
C ALA A 97 -4.09 18.29 12.13
N GLU A 98 -5.23 17.86 12.68
CA GLU A 98 -5.30 16.77 13.65
C GLU A 98 -4.81 15.45 13.07
N ILE A 99 -5.29 15.04 11.90
CA ILE A 99 -4.82 13.78 11.30
C ILE A 99 -3.35 13.87 10.86
N GLY A 100 -2.92 15.03 10.35
CA GLY A 100 -1.53 15.28 9.98
C GLY A 100 -0.59 15.18 11.18
N ASN A 101 -1.01 15.70 12.34
CA ASN A 101 -0.26 15.61 13.59
C ASN A 101 -0.33 14.21 14.18
N LYS A 102 -1.51 13.57 14.19
CA LYS A 102 -1.73 12.22 14.69
C LYS A 102 -0.82 11.19 13.99
N LEU A 103 -0.65 11.32 12.68
CA LEU A 103 0.18 10.42 11.88
C LEU A 103 1.63 10.90 11.72
N GLY A 104 1.97 12.10 12.22
CA GLY A 104 3.30 12.69 12.05
C GLY A 104 3.64 13.10 10.61
N PHE A 105 2.64 13.31 9.76
CA PHE A 105 2.85 13.70 8.36
C PHE A 105 2.87 15.22 8.15
N GLY A 106 2.26 15.98 9.07
CA GLY A 106 2.04 17.41 8.97
C GLY A 106 0.82 17.77 8.12
N GLN A 107 0.12 18.84 8.52
CA GLN A 107 -1.12 19.31 7.87
C GLN A 107 -0.97 19.53 6.36
N MET A 108 0.11 20.19 5.93
CA MET A 108 0.31 20.53 4.50
C MET A 108 0.44 19.29 3.61
N ASN A 109 1.16 18.26 4.08
CA ASN A 109 1.31 17.02 3.33
C ASN A 109 -0.04 16.30 3.23
N TRP A 110 -0.80 16.24 4.33
CA TRP A 110 -2.14 15.64 4.31
C TRP A 110 -3.06 16.33 3.29
N CYS A 111 -3.09 17.66 3.29
CA CYS A 111 -3.87 18.42 2.30
C CYS A 111 -3.45 18.12 0.85
N ARG A 112 -2.14 17.96 0.59
CA ARG A 112 -1.64 17.58 -0.75
C ARG A 112 -2.06 16.16 -1.15
N TYR A 113 -2.15 15.23 -0.20
CA TYR A 113 -2.66 13.88 -0.47
C TYR A 113 -4.16 13.88 -0.77
N GLU A 114 -4.97 14.56 0.03
CA GLU A 114 -6.44 14.66 -0.20
C GLU A 114 -6.81 15.36 -1.51
N THR A 115 -5.95 16.27 -1.98
CA THR A 115 -6.19 17.02 -3.23
C THR A 115 -5.60 16.31 -4.46
N GLY A 116 -4.91 15.18 -4.29
CA GLY A 116 -4.25 14.47 -5.38
C GLY A 116 -3.04 15.20 -5.98
N LYS A 117 -2.58 16.31 -5.37
CA LYS A 117 -1.41 17.07 -5.84
C LYS A 117 -0.12 16.25 -5.76
N ILE A 118 -0.03 15.37 -4.77
CA ILE A 118 1.09 14.46 -4.57
C ILE A 118 0.53 13.09 -4.20
N LEU A 119 1.06 12.04 -4.83
CA LEU A 119 0.76 10.66 -4.44
C LEU A 119 1.36 10.36 -3.06
N ILE A 120 0.56 9.79 -2.18
CA ILE A 120 1.03 9.37 -0.86
C ILE A 120 2.06 8.24 -1.00
N PRO A 121 3.21 8.30 -0.31
CA PRO A 121 4.13 7.16 -0.24
C PRO A 121 3.45 5.94 0.40
N PHE A 122 3.79 4.73 -0.06
CA PHE A 122 3.14 3.51 0.43
C PHE A 122 3.32 3.30 1.94
N SER A 123 4.49 3.64 2.49
CA SER A 123 4.79 3.59 3.93
C SER A 123 3.79 4.38 4.76
N LYS A 124 3.39 5.57 4.29
CA LYS A 124 2.39 6.41 4.94
C LYS A 124 0.99 5.82 4.79
N LEU A 125 0.68 5.28 3.61
CA LEU A 125 -0.59 4.60 3.36
C LEU A 125 -0.77 3.37 4.26
N TYR A 126 0.28 2.56 4.40
CA TYR A 126 0.34 1.42 5.31
C TYR A 126 0.10 1.84 6.76
N LEU A 127 0.70 2.95 7.20
CA LEU A 127 0.48 3.47 8.55
C LEU A 127 -0.98 3.89 8.77
N ILE A 128 -1.61 4.54 7.77
CA ILE A 128 -3.04 4.90 7.82
C ILE A 128 -3.90 3.64 7.94
N ALA A 129 -3.63 2.64 7.09
CA ALA A 129 -4.36 1.37 7.12
C ALA A 129 -4.31 0.72 8.51
N LYS A 130 -3.11 0.67 9.10
CA LYS A 130 -2.87 0.11 10.43
C LYS A 130 -3.56 0.91 11.55
N GLU A 131 -3.47 2.23 11.52
CA GLU A 131 -4.01 3.11 12.58
C GLU A 131 -5.55 3.10 12.60
N PHE A 132 -6.18 3.06 11.43
CA PHE A 132 -7.65 3.12 11.31
C PHE A 132 -8.29 1.73 11.08
N ASN A 133 -7.48 0.65 11.07
CA ASN A 133 -7.92 -0.72 10.82
C ASN A 133 -8.75 -0.86 9.52
N VAL A 134 -8.26 -0.25 8.44
CA VAL A 134 -8.90 -0.23 7.13
C VAL A 134 -8.06 -0.99 6.09
N SER A 135 -8.72 -1.67 5.16
CA SER A 135 -8.06 -2.42 4.09
C SER A 135 -7.26 -1.50 3.17
N LEU A 136 -6.03 -1.89 2.84
CA LEU A 136 -5.21 -1.24 1.81
C LEU A 136 -5.82 -1.39 0.43
N ASP A 137 -6.41 -2.56 0.13
CA ASP A 137 -7.13 -2.75 -1.11
C ASP A 137 -8.30 -1.76 -1.22
N TYR A 138 -9.01 -1.51 -0.13
CA TYR A 138 -9.98 -0.42 -0.09
C TYR A 138 -9.33 0.95 -0.24
N LEU A 139 -8.29 1.31 0.53
CA LEU A 139 -7.68 2.64 0.35
C LEU A 139 -7.14 2.88 -1.07
N MET A 140 -6.72 1.82 -1.77
CA MET A 140 -6.23 1.85 -3.14
C MET A 140 -7.33 1.76 -4.22
N GLY A 141 -8.61 1.72 -3.84
CA GLY A 141 -9.72 1.64 -4.79
C GLY A 141 -9.96 0.24 -5.39
N LYS A 142 -9.36 -0.80 -4.81
CA LYS A 142 -9.45 -2.20 -5.27
C LYS A 142 -10.60 -3.00 -4.66
N SER A 143 -11.12 -2.59 -3.51
CA SER A 143 -12.26 -3.22 -2.83
C SER A 143 -13.29 -2.19 -2.39
N GLU A 144 -14.55 -2.56 -2.25
CA GLU A 144 -15.56 -1.71 -1.57
C GLU A 144 -15.59 -1.96 -0.05
N GLU A 145 -14.99 -3.05 0.41
CA GLU A 145 -14.99 -3.43 1.82
C GLU A 145 -13.95 -2.62 2.60
N ASN A 146 -14.42 -1.72 3.46
CA ASN A 146 -13.56 -0.78 4.19
C ASN A 146 -12.67 -1.47 5.25
N LYS A 147 -13.14 -2.58 5.84
CA LYS A 147 -12.46 -3.23 6.97
C LYS A 147 -11.52 -4.33 6.50
N MET A 148 -10.42 -4.50 7.24
CA MET A 148 -9.51 -5.63 7.00
C MET A 148 -10.26 -6.95 7.21
N PRO A 149 -10.07 -7.94 6.32
CA PRO A 149 -10.50 -9.30 6.57
C PRO A 149 -9.79 -9.85 7.82
N LYS A 150 -10.56 -10.51 8.71
CA LYS A 150 -10.11 -10.94 10.05
C LYS A 150 -9.62 -12.38 10.06
#